data_AF-A0A369IC16-F1
#
_entry.id   AF-A0A369IC16-F1
#
_cell.length_a   1.000
_cell.length_b   1.000
_cell.length_c   1.000
_cell.angle_alpha   90.00
_cell.angle_beta   90.00
_cell.angle_gamma   90.00
#
_symmetry.space_group_name_H-M   'P 1'
#
loop_
_entity.id
_entity.type
_entity.pdbx_description
1 polymer ?
#
loop_
_entity_poly.entity_id
_entity_poly.type
_entity_poly.pdbx_seq_one_letter_code
_entity_poly.pdbx_strand_id
1 'polypeptide(L)' 'MFCLNESEFEWFRQLLTEKRMMETFETPHGKELIHYTPLSNFYLLFSYAEVSELLTLMNEVALTVEARKMLKNVN' A
#
# COMPACT_ATOMS: atom_id res chain seq x y z
N MET A 1 -7.87 -3.83 10.62
CA MET A 1 -7.31 -4.54 9.44
C MET A 1 -8.00 -3.96 8.22
N PHE A 2 -7.30 -3.25 7.35
CA PHE A 2 -7.89 -2.71 6.12
C PHE A 2 -8.13 -3.87 5.14
N CYS A 3 -9.38 -4.26 4.96
CA CYS A 3 -9.76 -5.19 3.90
C CYS A 3 -9.94 -4.39 2.61
N LEU A 4 -8.87 -4.26 1.83
CA LEU A 4 -8.91 -3.57 0.54
C LEU A 4 -9.70 -4.40 -0.47
N ASN A 5 -10.65 -3.78 -1.17
CA ASN A 5 -11.22 -4.37 -2.37
C ASN A 5 -10.18 -4.37 -3.51
N GLU A 6 -10.50 -5.00 -4.63
CA GLU A 6 -9.53 -5.20 -5.73
C GLU A 6 -9.02 -3.90 -6.37
N SER A 7 -9.84 -2.84 -6.38
CA SER A 7 -9.46 -1.53 -6.91
C SER A 7 -8.63 -0.76 -5.89
N GLU A 8 -9.03 -0.81 -4.61
CA GLU A 8 -8.30 -0.21 -3.49
C GLU A 8 -6.92 -0.84 -3.31
N PHE A 9 -6.82 -2.16 -3.48
CA PHE A 9 -5.57 -2.90 -3.43
C PHE A 9 -4.59 -2.41 -4.49
N GLU A 10 -5.04 -2.31 -5.75
CA GLU A 10 -4.18 -1.92 -6.86
C GLU A 10 -3.75 -0.45 -6.72
N TRP A 11 -4.68 0.42 -6.34
CA TRP A 11 -4.38 1.82 -6.10
C TRP A 11 -3.38 2.00 -4.95
N PHE A 12 -3.56 1.30 -3.84
CA PHE A 12 -2.65 1.39 -2.71
C PHE A 12 -1.26 0.84 -3.05
N ARG A 13 -1.19 -0.29 -3.78
CA ARG A 13 0.07 -0.87 -4.28
C ARG A 13 0.82 0.13 -5.15
N GLN A 14 0.10 0.82 -6.05
CA GLN A 14 0.68 1.83 -6.92
C GLN A 14 1.20 3.03 -6.12
N LEU A 15 0.44 3.53 -5.14
CA LEU A 15 0.88 4.63 -4.28
C LEU A 15 2.19 4.31 -3.56
N LEU A 16 2.28 3.14 -2.94
CA LEU A 16 3.48 2.71 -2.24
C LEU A 16 4.66 2.55 -3.21
N THR A 17 4.42 2.00 -4.41
CA THR A 17 5.45 1.78 -5.44
C THR A 17 6.04 3.11 -5.93
N GLU A 18 5.17 4.07 -6.21
CA GLU A 18 5.55 5.39 -6.71
C GLU A 18 5.92 6.38 -5.58
N LYS A 19 5.85 5.94 -4.31
CA LYS A 19 6.03 6.76 -3.12
C LYS A 19 5.22 8.06 -3.17
N ARG A 20 4.02 8.00 -3.77
CA ARG A 20 3.13 9.17 -3.88
C ARG A 20 2.54 9.49 -2.52
N MET A 21 2.31 10.78 -2.27
CA MET A 21 1.75 11.27 -1.00
C MET A 21 2.55 10.80 0.22
N MET A 22 3.85 10.53 0.03
CA MET A 22 4.79 10.26 1.10
C MET A 22 5.78 11.42 1.23
N GLU A 23 6.00 11.85 2.46
CA GLU A 23 7.05 12.81 2.79
C GLU A 23 8.01 12.18 3.80
N THR A 24 9.26 12.60 3.73
CA THR A 24 10.26 12.21 4.73
C THR A 24 9.94 12.91 6.04
N PHE A 25 9.83 12.13 7.10
CA PHE A 25 9.55 12.62 8.44
C PHE A 25 10.40 11.84 9.44
N GLU A 26 11.45 12.47 9.96
CA GLU A 26 12.37 11.82 10.88
C GLU A 26 11.77 11.73 12.29
N THR A 27 11.65 10.51 12.79
CA THR A 27 11.24 10.25 14.18
C THR A 27 12.37 9.56 14.95
N PRO A 28 12.45 9.74 16.29
CA PRO A 28 13.42 9.03 17.13
C PRO A 28 13.28 7.50 17.13
N HIS A 29 12.23 6.96 16.52
CA HIS A 29 11.84 5.55 16.60
C HIS A 29 11.97 4.80 15.27
N GLY A 30 12.76 5.33 14.31
CA GLY A 30 13.03 4.65 13.05
C GLY A 30 11.86 4.63 12.07
N LYS A 31 10.89 5.55 12.24
CA LYS A 31 9.95 5.91 11.17
C LYS A 31 10.51 7.11 10.44
N GLU A 32 10.60 7.00 9.13
CA GLU A 32 11.19 8.03 8.27
C GLU A 32 10.21 8.56 7.22
N LEU A 33 9.02 7.98 7.12
CA LEU A 33 8.03 8.30 6.08
C LEU A 33 6.66 8.55 6.70
N ILE A 34 6.05 9.67 6.33
CA ILE A 34 4.64 9.93 6.58
C ILE A 34 3.87 9.82 5.26
N HIS A 35 2.83 8.99 5.23
CA HIS A 35 1.91 8.88 4.11
C HIS A 35 0.59 9.54 4.46
N TYR A 36 0.19 10.52 3.64
CA TYR A 36 -1.06 11.25 3.80
C TYR A 36 -2.24 10.39 3.36
N THR A 37 -3.28 10.29 4.19
CA THR A 37 -4.52 9.61 3.81
C THR A 37 -5.62 10.63 3.51
N PRO A 38 -6.68 10.25 2.78
CA PRO A 38 -7.84 11.13 2.58
C PRO A 38 -8.58 11.52 3.87
N LEU A 39 -8.35 10.80 4.98
CA LEU A 39 -8.95 11.10 6.26
C LEU A 39 -8.12 12.16 7.00
N SER A 40 -8.75 13.29 7.32
CA SER A 40 -8.12 14.37 8.07
C SER A 40 -7.53 13.86 9.39
N ASN A 41 -6.29 14.23 9.68
CA ASN A 41 -5.54 13.84 10.88
C ASN A 41 -5.24 12.32 10.99
N PHE A 42 -5.41 11.55 9.92
CA PHE A 42 -5.02 10.16 9.88
C PHE A 42 -3.83 10.01 8.92
N TYR A 43 -2.67 9.67 9.48
CA TYR A 43 -1.42 9.51 8.75
C TYR A 43 -0.90 8.10 9.00
N LEU A 44 -0.27 7.52 7.99
CA LEU A 44 0.47 6.28 8.15
C LEU A 44 1.95 6.62 8.30
N LEU A 45 2.60 6.03 9.31
CA LEU A 45 4.02 6.20 9.57
C LEU A 45 4.74 4.90 9.24
N PHE A 46 5.70 5.00 8.33
CA PHE A 46 6.49 3.85 7.88
C PHE A 46 7.98 4.11 8.07
N SER A 47 8.72 3.02 8.23
CA SER A 47 10.11 3.00 7.84
C SER A 47 10.25 2.65 6.34
N TYR A 48 11.38 2.98 5.74
CA TYR A 48 11.67 2.52 4.38
C TYR A 48 11.63 0.99 4.25
N ALA A 49 12.08 0.27 5.28
CA ALA A 49 12.05 -1.19 5.31
C ALA A 49 10.62 -1.73 5.32
N GLU A 50 9.74 -1.14 6.13
CA GLU A 50 8.33 -1.55 6.20
C GLU A 50 7.59 -1.31 4.88
N VAL A 51 7.86 -0.20 4.17
CA VAL A 51 7.29 0.03 2.84
C VAL A 51 7.76 -1.05 1.86
N SER A 52 9.04 -1.42 1.92
CA SER A 52 9.62 -2.46 1.07
C SER A 52 9.00 -3.84 1.34
N GLU A 53 8.85 -4.20 2.60
CA GLU A 53 8.23 -5.46 3.03
C GLU A 53 6.75 -5.51 2.62
N LEU A 54 6.00 -4.42 2.86
CA LEU A 54 4.60 -4.33 2.49
C LEU A 54 4.41 -4.45 0.97
N LEU A 55 5.24 -3.76 0.17
CA LEU A 55 5.22 -3.89 -1.29
C LEU A 55 5.51 -5.31 -1.76
N THR A 56 6.46 -6.00 -1.10
CA THR A 56 6.78 -7.39 -1.42
C THR A 56 5.56 -8.29 -1.20
N LEU A 57 4.92 -8.20 -0.04
CA LEU A 57 3.71 -8.95 0.27
C LEU A 57 2.56 -8.64 -0.69
N MET A 58 2.37 -7.36 -1.03
CA MET A 58 1.35 -6.96 -2.02
C MET A 58 1.65 -7.53 -3.40
N ASN A 59 2.90 -7.55 -3.86
CA ASN A 59 3.24 -8.13 -5.16
C ASN A 59 3.00 -9.64 -5.22
N GLU A 60 3.24 -10.38 -4.14
CA GLU A 60 2.91 -11.81 -4.05
C GLU A 60 1.39 -12.04 -4.15
N VAL A 61 0.60 -11.21 -3.46
CA VAL A 61 -0.86 -11.31 -3.48
C VAL A 61 -1.46 -10.83 -4.81
N ALA A 62 -0.79 -9.93 -5.54
CA ALA A 62 -1.27 -9.36 -6.80
C ALA A 62 -1.61 -10.45 -7.83
N LEU A 63 -0.79 -11.50 -7.94
CA LEU A 63 -1.05 -12.65 -8.83
C LEU A 63 -2.39 -13.33 -8.51
N THR A 64 -2.70 -13.49 -7.23
CA THR A 64 -3.96 -14.10 -6.78
C THR A 64 -5.14 -13.17 -7.08
N VAL A 65 -4.98 -11.86 -6.90
CA VAL A 65 -6.01 -10.86 -7.22
C VAL A 65 -6.29 -10.84 -8.73
N GLU A 66 -5.26 -10.89 -9.57
CA GLU A 66 -5.40 -10.94 -11.03
C GLU A 66 -6.10 -12.22 -11.51
N ALA A 67 -5.70 -13.39 -10.98
CA ALA A 67 -6.35 -14.65 -11.30
C ALA A 67 -7.85 -14.62 -10.97
N ARG A 68 -8.22 -14.04 -9.81
CA ARG A 68 -9.63 -13.87 -9.42
C ARG A 68 -10.39 -12.93 -10.35
N LYS A 69 -9.76 -11.85 -10.82
CA LYS A 69 -10.36 -10.93 -11.82
C LYS A 69 -10.65 -11.65 -13.13
N MET A 70 -9.71 -12.45 -13.63
CA MET A 70 -9.89 -13.20 -14.88
C MET A 70 -11.06 -14.18 -14.78
N LEU A 71 -11.17 -14.92 -13.69
CA LEU A 71 -12.27 -15.89 -13.48
C LEU A 71 -13.65 -15.24 -13.38
N LYS A 72 -13.74 -13.99 -12.90
CA LYS A 72 -15.00 -13.22 -12.87
C LYS A 72 -15.45 -12.79 -14.27
N ASN A 73 -14.52 -12.54 -15.19
CA ASN A 73 -14.82 -12.05 -16.54
C ASN A 73 -15.10 -13.18 -17.55
N VAL A 74 -14.96 -14.44 -17.14
CA VAL A 74 -15.22 -15.63 -17.97
C VAL A 74 -16.62 -16.23 -17.70
N ASN A 75 -17.32 -15.75 -16.66
CA ASN A 75 -18.71 -16.08 -16.34
C ASN A 75 -19.64 -14.90 -16.66
#